data_AF-A0A938Q7S4-F1
#
_entry.id   AF-A0A938Q7S4-F1
#
_cell.length_a   1.000
_cell.length_b   1.000
_cell.length_c   1.000
_cell.angle_alpha   90.00
_cell.angle_beta   90.00
_cell.angle_gamma   90.00
#
_symmetry.space_group_name_H-M   'P 1'
#
loop_
_entity.id
_entity.type
_entity.pdbx_description
1 polymer ?
#
loop_
_entity_poly.entity_id
_entity_poly.type
_entity_poly.pdbx_seq_one_letter_code
_entity_poly.pdbx_strand_id
1 'polypeptide(L)'
;MTHVSRTLLLRGLMLLLPMASSAAAIGAEPPIIGREQVNATLWMQKAAEYEISALQIYRLATERLATTLAAPGSAAVEQQNTDARRLAAMPTAIIVDLDETVLDNSFYQARRALLGGEYDEPSWQAWMREASAPAIAGSVEFLQAASRAGHKIFYVTNRECRPIDATPDDACPARTATLHNLQALNLPNAADRDALSLRRERPEWESSDKTVRRKWIAETHRIVALVGDDLRDFVDRPVYAERADELAPLLGTRWFLLPNAMYGSWERAVSGGACTSNMSAAECAGATTRKRYQALQPEPSAGAATSR
;
A
#
# COMPACT_ATOMS: atom_id res chain seq x y z
N MET A 1 61.84 53.91 -61.96
CA MET A 1 62.02 54.11 -60.51
C MET A 1 60.77 54.79 -59.98
N THR A 2 59.86 54.05 -59.35
CA THR A 2 58.85 54.55 -58.40
C THR A 2 58.15 53.32 -57.80
N HIS A 3 58.68 52.82 -56.68
CA HIS A 3 58.01 51.84 -55.84
C HIS A 3 57.01 52.59 -54.94
N VAL A 4 55.72 52.26 -55.04
CA VAL A 4 54.72 52.63 -54.04
C VAL A 4 54.36 51.35 -53.28
N SER A 5 54.75 51.32 -52.01
CA SER A 5 54.47 50.23 -51.08
C SER A 5 53.05 50.37 -50.54
N ARG A 6 52.23 49.32 -50.65
CA ARG A 6 50.90 49.26 -50.01
C ARG A 6 50.93 48.23 -48.88
N THR A 7 50.98 48.75 -47.67
CA THR A 7 50.84 48.02 -46.40
C THR A 7 49.39 47.55 -46.24
N LEU A 8 49.14 46.24 -46.22
CA LEU A 8 47.86 45.69 -45.75
C LEU A 8 47.93 45.47 -44.23
N LEU A 9 47.09 46.19 -43.48
CA LEU A 9 46.81 45.88 -42.07
C LEU A 9 45.91 44.64 -41.99
N LEU A 10 46.40 43.55 -41.39
CA LEU A 10 45.55 42.48 -40.87
C LEU A 10 44.84 42.98 -39.60
N ARG A 11 43.53 43.19 -39.67
CA ARG A 11 42.68 43.32 -38.48
C ARG A 11 42.43 41.92 -37.92
N GLY A 12 43.13 41.58 -36.83
CA GLY A 12 42.80 40.39 -36.02
C GLY A 12 41.46 40.59 -35.33
N LEU A 13 40.45 39.81 -35.73
CA LEU A 13 39.16 39.74 -35.05
C LEU A 13 39.34 38.82 -33.82
N MET A 14 39.52 39.40 -32.65
CA MET A 14 39.56 38.67 -31.38
C MET A 14 38.14 38.18 -31.08
N LEU A 15 37.86 36.89 -31.34
CA LEU A 15 36.65 36.23 -30.85
C LEU A 15 36.71 36.15 -29.33
N LEU A 16 36.00 37.06 -28.66
CA LEU A 16 35.62 36.90 -27.26
C LEU A 16 34.52 35.83 -27.20
N LEU A 17 34.89 34.57 -26.97
CA LEU A 17 33.93 33.56 -26.52
C LEU A 17 33.40 34.01 -25.14
N PRO A 18 32.08 34.18 -24.97
CA PRO A 18 31.54 34.37 -23.64
C PRO A 18 31.77 33.05 -22.87
N MET A 19 32.58 33.11 -21.81
CA MET A 19 32.56 32.07 -20.78
C MET A 19 31.16 32.09 -20.16
N ALA A 20 30.30 31.21 -20.63
CA ALA A 20 29.07 30.88 -19.95
C ALA A 20 29.46 30.23 -18.63
N SER A 21 29.44 31.01 -17.55
CA SER A 21 29.44 30.48 -16.19
C SER A 21 28.28 29.50 -16.09
N SER A 22 28.58 28.20 -16.01
CA SER A 22 27.64 27.21 -15.50
C SER A 22 27.34 27.58 -14.05
N ALA A 23 26.33 28.42 -13.86
CA ALA A 23 25.59 28.42 -12.61
C ALA A 23 25.06 27.00 -12.46
N ALA A 24 25.64 26.24 -11.52
CA ALA A 24 25.02 25.02 -11.04
C ALA A 24 23.56 25.36 -10.74
N ALA A 25 22.63 24.66 -11.39
CA ALA A 25 21.22 24.80 -11.09
C ALA A 25 21.08 24.54 -9.59
N ILE A 26 20.83 25.60 -8.82
CA ILE A 26 20.41 25.51 -7.43
C ILE A 26 19.13 24.68 -7.52
N GLY A 27 19.19 23.43 -7.08
CA GLY A 27 18.04 22.53 -7.10
C GLY A 27 16.89 23.22 -6.39
N ALA A 28 15.70 23.17 -6.98
CA ALA A 28 14.50 23.71 -6.36
C ALA A 28 14.38 23.17 -4.92
N GLU A 29 14.01 24.04 -3.97
CA GLU A 29 13.80 23.62 -2.59
C GLU A 29 12.74 22.49 -2.53
N PRO A 30 12.95 21.45 -1.71
CA PRO A 30 11.99 20.39 -1.56
C PRO A 30 10.61 20.94 -1.15
N PRO A 31 9.50 20.43 -1.74
CA PRO A 31 8.17 20.86 -1.37
C PRO A 31 7.86 20.67 0.12
N ILE A 32 7.02 21.54 0.68
CA ILE A 32 6.58 21.45 2.08
C ILE A 32 5.41 20.46 2.24
N ILE A 33 4.45 20.48 1.31
CA ILE A 33 3.30 19.55 1.31
C ILE A 33 3.79 18.16 0.92
N GLY A 34 3.32 17.12 1.62
CA GLY A 34 3.75 15.73 1.43
C GLY A 34 5.10 15.38 2.07
N ARG A 35 5.86 16.38 2.56
CA ARG A 35 7.19 16.18 3.18
C ARG A 35 7.18 15.23 4.37
N GLU A 36 6.12 15.25 5.19
CA GLU A 36 6.00 14.41 6.38
C GLU A 36 5.98 12.90 6.05
N GLN A 37 5.70 12.53 4.79
CA GLN A 37 5.70 11.14 4.34
C GLN A 37 7.06 10.67 3.82
N VAL A 38 8.04 11.56 3.66
CA VAL A 38 9.32 11.23 3.01
C VAL A 38 10.09 10.18 3.80
N ASN A 39 10.19 10.31 5.12
CA ASN A 39 10.94 9.34 5.94
C ASN A 39 10.27 7.95 5.92
N ALA A 40 8.94 7.88 6.01
CA ALA A 40 8.22 6.62 5.93
C ALA A 40 8.36 5.96 4.56
N THR A 41 8.26 6.76 3.49
CA THR A 41 8.46 6.30 2.12
C THR A 41 9.88 5.78 1.90
N LEU A 42 10.90 6.51 2.39
CA LEU A 42 12.30 6.09 2.30
C LEU A 42 12.58 4.84 3.13
N TRP A 43 11.96 4.69 4.30
CA TRP A 43 12.10 3.47 5.09
C TRP A 43 11.60 2.25 4.30
N MET A 44 10.43 2.34 3.66
CA MET A 44 9.91 1.24 2.84
C MET A 44 10.73 1.02 1.55
N GLN A 45 11.23 2.08 0.90
CA GLN A 45 11.98 1.95 -0.35
C GLN A 45 13.46 1.59 -0.20
N LYS A 46 14.08 1.91 0.94
CA LYS A 46 15.54 1.92 1.09
C LYS A 46 16.04 1.19 2.33
N ALA A 47 15.24 1.03 3.38
CA ALA A 47 15.70 0.35 4.57
C ALA A 47 15.71 -1.16 4.34
N ALA A 48 16.85 -1.80 4.55
CA ALA A 48 16.95 -3.26 4.53
C ALA A 48 16.04 -3.89 5.59
N GLU A 49 15.80 -3.18 6.70
CA GLU A 49 14.91 -3.59 7.78
C GLU A 49 13.46 -3.80 7.30
N TYR A 50 12.96 -2.96 6.39
CA TYR A 50 11.62 -3.14 5.83
C TYR A 50 11.54 -4.43 5.00
N GLU A 51 12.46 -4.61 4.05
CA GLU A 51 12.52 -5.80 3.19
C GLU A 51 12.67 -7.08 4.03
N ILE A 52 13.59 -7.08 4.99
CA ILE A 52 13.79 -8.19 5.93
C ILE A 52 12.50 -8.48 6.72
N SER A 53 11.80 -7.45 7.20
CA SER A 53 10.56 -7.64 7.96
C SER A 53 9.47 -8.30 7.10
N ALA A 54 9.27 -7.81 5.87
CA ALA A 54 8.32 -8.39 4.93
C ALA A 54 8.66 -9.86 4.61
N LEU A 55 9.93 -10.15 4.29
CA LEU A 55 10.42 -11.50 4.04
C LEU A 55 10.21 -12.42 5.25
N GLN A 56 10.50 -11.97 6.46
CA GLN A 56 10.29 -12.74 7.68
C GLN A 56 8.82 -13.10 7.88
N ILE A 57 7.92 -12.15 7.66
CA ILE A 57 6.48 -12.36 7.80
C ILE A 57 5.98 -13.37 6.76
N TYR A 58 6.38 -13.25 5.49
CA TYR A 58 5.97 -14.21 4.46
C TYR A 58 6.58 -15.60 4.63
N ARG A 59 7.82 -15.70 5.12
CA ARG A 59 8.41 -16.99 5.50
C ARG A 59 7.65 -17.64 6.64
N LEU A 60 7.35 -16.87 7.70
CA LEU A 60 6.54 -17.34 8.81
C LEU A 60 5.14 -17.79 8.31
N ALA A 61 4.49 -17.00 7.46
CA ALA A 61 3.20 -17.36 6.87
C ALA A 61 3.26 -18.68 6.10
N THR A 62 4.32 -18.87 5.29
CA THR A 62 4.57 -20.10 4.54
C THR A 62 4.77 -21.31 5.48
N GLU A 63 5.62 -21.17 6.50
CA GLU A 63 5.91 -22.21 7.49
C GLU A 63 4.66 -22.63 8.28
N ARG A 64 3.74 -21.68 8.53
CA ARG A 64 2.52 -21.94 9.31
C ARG A 64 1.43 -22.65 8.51
N LEU A 65 1.44 -22.63 7.18
CA LEU A 65 0.35 -23.20 6.35
C LEU A 65 -0.06 -24.62 6.76
N ALA A 66 0.90 -25.53 6.93
CA ALA A 66 0.62 -26.92 7.28
C ALA A 66 -0.02 -27.05 8.67
N THR A 67 0.53 -26.36 9.68
CA THR A 67 0.00 -26.38 11.05
C THR A 67 -1.37 -25.73 11.14
N THR A 68 -1.56 -24.62 10.42
CA THR A 68 -2.80 -23.84 10.41
C THR A 68 -3.96 -24.60 9.75
N LEU A 69 -3.66 -25.48 8.80
CA LEU A 69 -4.60 -26.43 8.19
C LEU A 69 -5.03 -27.51 9.19
N ALA A 70 -4.06 -28.12 9.88
CA ALA A 70 -4.29 -29.21 10.83
C ALA A 70 -5.02 -28.75 12.10
N ALA A 71 -4.72 -27.56 12.59
CA ALA A 71 -5.39 -26.97 13.76
C ALA A 71 -6.83 -26.60 13.40
N PRO A 72 -7.84 -26.84 14.27
CA PRO A 72 -9.21 -26.40 14.05
C PRO A 72 -9.35 -24.87 14.01
N GLY A 73 -10.50 -24.38 13.56
CA GLY A 73 -10.85 -22.95 13.54
C GLY A 73 -10.55 -22.22 12.23
N SER A 74 -10.67 -20.90 12.25
CA SER A 74 -10.53 -20.03 11.07
C SER A 74 -9.71 -18.78 11.43
N ALA A 75 -9.13 -18.15 10.41
CA ALA A 75 -8.55 -16.82 10.54
C ALA A 75 -9.61 -15.70 10.49
N ALA A 76 -10.80 -15.99 9.98
CA ALA A 76 -11.88 -15.01 9.85
C ALA A 76 -12.72 -14.94 11.13
N VAL A 77 -12.85 -13.75 11.72
CA VAL A 77 -13.73 -13.50 12.87
C VAL A 77 -15.19 -13.88 12.55
N GLU A 78 -15.56 -13.75 11.28
CA GLU A 78 -16.86 -14.09 10.71
C GLU A 78 -17.17 -15.60 10.80
N GLN A 79 -16.15 -16.45 11.00
CA GLN A 79 -16.27 -17.92 11.07
C GLN A 79 -16.12 -18.48 12.49
N GLN A 80 -15.86 -17.67 13.52
CA GLN A 80 -15.59 -18.17 14.88
C GLN A 80 -16.76 -18.95 15.50
N ASN A 81 -18.00 -18.61 15.14
CA ASN A 81 -19.20 -19.32 15.59
C ASN A 81 -19.68 -20.42 14.62
N THR A 82 -18.85 -20.78 13.62
CA THR A 82 -19.20 -21.85 12.68
C THR A 82 -18.82 -23.21 13.26
N ASP A 83 -19.72 -24.20 13.10
CA ASP A 83 -19.45 -25.58 13.51
C ASP A 83 -18.11 -26.10 12.96
N ALA A 84 -17.31 -26.73 13.82
CA ALA A 84 -15.96 -27.16 13.48
C ALA A 84 -15.93 -28.23 12.39
N ARG A 85 -16.93 -29.12 12.32
CA ARG A 85 -17.02 -30.15 11.26
C ARG A 85 -17.38 -29.50 9.93
N ARG A 86 -18.27 -28.51 9.94
CA ARG A 86 -18.58 -27.70 8.76
C ARG A 86 -17.33 -26.99 8.24
N LEU A 87 -16.56 -26.31 9.11
CA LEU A 87 -15.31 -25.65 8.70
C LEU A 87 -14.32 -26.66 8.11
N ALA A 88 -14.14 -27.82 8.76
CA ALA A 88 -13.20 -28.85 8.30
C ALA A 88 -13.56 -29.44 6.92
N ALA A 89 -14.85 -29.42 6.54
CA ALA A 89 -15.32 -29.91 5.24
C ALA A 89 -15.23 -28.88 4.10
N MET A 90 -14.99 -27.60 4.41
CA MET A 90 -14.90 -26.54 3.38
C MET A 90 -13.55 -26.56 2.66
N PRO A 91 -13.50 -26.20 1.36
CA PRO A 91 -12.24 -25.86 0.71
C PRO A 91 -11.56 -24.70 1.45
N THR A 92 -10.23 -24.67 1.42
CA THR A 92 -9.46 -23.69 2.18
C THR A 92 -9.08 -22.48 1.33
N ALA A 93 -9.08 -21.31 1.97
CA ALA A 93 -8.76 -20.04 1.33
C ALA A 93 -7.73 -19.25 2.15
N ILE A 94 -6.90 -18.50 1.44
CA ILE A 94 -6.10 -17.41 2.01
C ILE A 94 -6.63 -16.12 1.43
N ILE A 95 -6.85 -15.14 2.30
CA ILE A 95 -7.19 -13.78 1.88
C ILE A 95 -5.97 -12.90 2.11
N VAL A 96 -5.61 -12.14 1.08
CA VAL A 96 -4.57 -11.11 1.16
C VAL A 96 -5.15 -9.76 0.76
N ASP A 97 -4.74 -8.71 1.46
CA ASP A 97 -4.81 -7.36 0.90
C ASP A 97 -3.85 -7.21 -0.30
N LEU A 98 -3.96 -6.11 -1.06
CA LEU A 98 -3.07 -5.78 -2.15
C LEU A 98 -2.09 -4.66 -1.83
N ASP A 99 -2.55 -3.47 -1.47
CA ASP A 99 -1.70 -2.28 -1.51
C ASP A 99 -0.85 -2.21 -0.24
N GLU A 100 0.49 -2.20 -0.37
CA GLU A 100 1.47 -2.39 0.72
C GLU A 100 1.49 -3.78 1.38
N THR A 101 0.65 -4.69 0.88
CA THR A 101 0.67 -6.11 1.22
C THR A 101 1.33 -6.92 0.11
N VAL A 102 0.76 -6.94 -1.09
CA VAL A 102 1.30 -7.65 -2.26
C VAL A 102 1.96 -6.69 -3.24
N LEU A 103 1.37 -5.51 -3.46
CA LEU A 103 1.80 -4.51 -4.42
C LEU A 103 2.47 -3.34 -3.69
N ASP A 104 3.68 -3.00 -4.09
CA ASP A 104 4.45 -1.86 -3.57
C ASP A 104 4.01 -0.56 -4.27
N ASN A 105 3.29 0.27 -3.53
CA ASN A 105 2.87 1.59 -3.99
C ASN A 105 3.67 2.72 -3.31
N SER A 106 4.79 2.42 -2.65
CA SER A 106 5.70 3.43 -2.12
C SER A 106 6.20 4.38 -3.22
N PHE A 107 6.28 3.90 -4.46
CA PHE A 107 6.60 4.69 -5.65
C PHE A 107 5.55 5.76 -5.96
N TYR A 108 4.27 5.47 -5.73
CA TYR A 108 3.22 6.48 -5.81
C TYR A 108 3.44 7.55 -4.73
N GLN A 109 3.69 7.15 -3.48
CA GLN A 109 3.96 8.10 -2.39
C GLN A 109 5.18 8.99 -2.67
N ALA A 110 6.26 8.40 -3.21
CA ALA A 110 7.43 9.16 -3.65
C ALA A 110 7.08 10.17 -4.75
N ARG A 111 6.29 9.78 -5.76
CA ARG A 111 5.85 10.67 -6.83
C ARG A 111 5.02 11.84 -6.29
N ARG A 112 4.12 11.58 -5.34
CA ARG A 112 3.33 12.61 -4.67
C ARG A 112 4.22 13.59 -3.90
N ALA A 113 5.13 13.08 -3.09
CA ALA A 113 6.06 13.91 -2.32
C ALA A 113 6.95 14.80 -3.22
N LEU A 114 7.49 14.25 -4.32
CA LEU A 114 8.31 15.00 -5.28
C LEU A 114 7.52 16.13 -5.99
N LEU A 115 6.22 15.95 -6.20
CA LEU A 115 5.33 16.95 -6.77
C LEU A 115 4.76 17.92 -5.72
N GLY A 116 5.11 17.76 -4.44
CA GLY A 116 4.57 18.58 -3.36
C GLY A 116 3.08 18.34 -3.11
N GLY A 117 2.62 17.10 -3.32
CA GLY A 117 1.25 16.70 -3.10
C GLY A 117 1.13 15.61 -2.05
N GLU A 118 -0.06 15.48 -1.48
CA GLU A 118 -0.50 14.29 -0.74
C GLU A 118 -1.31 13.37 -1.65
N TYR A 119 -1.94 12.32 -1.10
CA TYR A 119 -2.87 11.48 -1.84
C TYR A 119 -3.97 12.31 -2.50
N ASP A 120 -4.24 12.04 -3.78
CA ASP A 120 -5.52 12.41 -4.40
C ASP A 120 -6.02 11.29 -5.31
N GLU A 121 -7.35 11.19 -5.41
CA GLU A 121 -8.00 10.11 -6.16
C GLU A 121 -7.62 10.10 -7.65
N PRO A 122 -7.63 11.23 -8.40
CA PRO A 122 -7.26 11.20 -9.82
C PRO A 122 -5.85 10.67 -10.10
N SER A 123 -4.86 11.07 -9.29
CA SER A 123 -3.48 10.62 -9.46
C SER A 123 -3.28 9.17 -9.02
N TRP A 124 -4.01 8.71 -8.01
CA TRP A 124 -4.04 7.30 -7.63
C TRP A 124 -4.61 6.43 -8.76
N GLN A 125 -5.71 6.87 -9.38
CA GLN A 125 -6.28 6.19 -10.54
C GLN A 125 -5.30 6.17 -11.72
N ALA A 126 -4.53 7.24 -11.93
CA ALA A 126 -3.49 7.27 -12.95
C ALA A 126 -2.37 6.26 -12.66
N TRP A 127 -1.86 6.22 -11.41
CA TRP A 127 -0.88 5.24 -10.97
C TRP A 127 -1.37 3.81 -11.15
N MET A 128 -2.58 3.48 -10.71
CA MET A 128 -3.12 2.13 -10.85
C MET A 128 -3.17 1.68 -12.30
N ARG A 129 -3.58 2.55 -13.24
CA ARG A 129 -3.64 2.22 -14.68
C ARG A 129 -2.28 1.93 -15.31
N GLU A 130 -1.18 2.39 -14.71
CA GLU A 130 0.17 1.99 -15.14
C GLU A 130 0.38 0.48 -14.92
N ALA A 131 -0.34 -0.12 -13.97
CA ALA A 131 -0.36 -1.56 -13.68
C ALA A 131 1.04 -2.17 -13.51
N SER A 132 1.96 -1.40 -12.96
CA SER A 132 3.39 -1.71 -12.86
C SER A 132 3.93 -1.61 -11.43
N ALA A 133 3.06 -1.68 -10.41
CA ALA A 133 3.50 -1.75 -9.03
C ALA A 133 4.29 -3.06 -8.84
N PRO A 134 5.54 -3.02 -8.33
CA PRO A 134 6.30 -4.23 -8.08
C PRO A 134 5.70 -5.01 -6.91
N ALA A 135 6.10 -6.26 -6.75
CA ALA A 135 5.66 -7.07 -5.62
C ALA A 135 6.42 -6.71 -4.35
N ILE A 136 5.74 -6.71 -3.20
CA ILE A 136 6.39 -6.72 -1.89
C ILE A 136 7.23 -7.99 -1.73
N ALA A 137 8.43 -7.85 -1.18
CA ALA A 137 9.38 -8.95 -1.03
C ALA A 137 8.77 -10.16 -0.30
N GLY A 138 8.86 -11.35 -0.89
CA GLY A 138 8.33 -12.61 -0.36
C GLY A 138 6.85 -12.89 -0.65
N SER A 139 6.09 -11.89 -1.13
CA SER A 139 4.64 -12.06 -1.37
C SER A 139 4.36 -13.06 -2.50
N VAL A 140 5.09 -12.97 -3.62
CA VAL A 140 4.93 -13.86 -4.78
C VAL A 140 5.24 -15.30 -4.39
N GLU A 141 6.37 -15.54 -3.73
CA GLU A 141 6.80 -16.88 -3.30
C GLU A 141 5.79 -17.52 -2.34
N PHE A 142 5.30 -16.74 -1.35
CA PHE A 142 4.28 -17.20 -0.42
C PHE A 142 2.98 -17.58 -1.13
N LEU A 143 2.46 -16.70 -1.99
CA LEU A 143 1.20 -16.93 -2.70
C LEU A 143 1.29 -18.14 -3.62
N GLN A 144 2.40 -18.30 -4.34
CA GLN A 144 2.64 -19.48 -5.16
C GLN A 144 2.76 -20.76 -4.31
N ALA A 145 3.43 -20.71 -3.16
CA ALA A 145 3.52 -21.85 -2.25
C ALA A 145 2.15 -22.25 -1.70
N ALA A 146 1.34 -21.28 -1.28
CA ALA A 146 -0.02 -21.51 -0.83
C ALA A 146 -0.92 -22.09 -1.92
N SER A 147 -0.82 -21.58 -3.15
CA SER A 147 -1.57 -22.12 -4.29
C SER A 147 -1.16 -23.56 -4.62
N ARG A 148 0.15 -23.87 -4.62
CA ARG A 148 0.65 -25.26 -4.78
C ARG A 148 0.22 -26.20 -3.66
N ALA A 149 0.02 -25.66 -2.44
CA ALA A 149 -0.54 -26.41 -1.31
C ALA A 149 -2.06 -26.61 -1.40
N GLY A 150 -2.71 -26.12 -2.47
CA GLY A 150 -4.13 -26.32 -2.75
C GLY A 150 -5.06 -25.27 -2.11
N HIS A 151 -4.52 -24.18 -1.56
CA HIS A 151 -5.33 -23.09 -1.05
C HIS A 151 -5.77 -22.16 -2.18
N LYS A 152 -7.06 -21.78 -2.21
CA LYS A 152 -7.53 -20.73 -3.12
C LYS A 152 -7.08 -19.36 -2.59
N ILE A 153 -6.46 -18.56 -3.45
CA ILE A 153 -6.03 -17.20 -3.09
C ILE A 153 -7.13 -16.21 -3.46
N PHE A 154 -7.49 -15.36 -2.50
CA PHE A 154 -8.40 -14.24 -2.70
C PHE A 154 -7.70 -12.92 -2.37
N TYR A 155 -7.83 -11.95 -3.27
CA TYR A 155 -7.34 -10.59 -3.14
C TYR A 155 -8.50 -9.68 -2.75
N VAL A 156 -8.47 -9.13 -1.54
CA VAL A 156 -9.54 -8.25 -1.02
C VAL A 156 -8.96 -6.88 -0.78
N THR A 157 -9.28 -5.93 -1.66
CA THR A 157 -8.64 -4.60 -1.71
C THR A 157 -9.66 -3.47 -1.63
N ASN A 158 -9.24 -2.32 -1.11
CA ASN A 158 -10.04 -1.09 -1.10
C ASN A 158 -9.85 -0.21 -2.33
N ARG A 159 -9.10 -0.66 -3.35
CA ARG A 159 -9.18 -0.09 -4.70
C ARG A 159 -10.64 0.01 -5.11
N GLU A 160 -11.03 1.19 -5.58
CA GLU A 160 -12.44 1.52 -5.80
C GLU A 160 -12.88 1.15 -7.21
N CYS A 161 -13.90 0.31 -7.29
CA CYS A 161 -14.62 0.05 -8.52
C CYS A 161 -15.56 1.22 -8.82
N ARG A 162 -15.08 2.19 -9.61
CA ARG A 162 -15.86 3.34 -10.04
C ARG A 162 -15.49 3.72 -11.48
N PRO A 163 -16.46 4.01 -12.35
CA PRO A 163 -16.19 4.56 -13.68
C PRO A 163 -15.36 5.86 -13.60
N ILE A 164 -14.51 6.09 -14.59
CA ILE A 164 -13.74 7.33 -14.75
C ILE A 164 -13.80 7.81 -16.20
N ASP A 165 -13.70 9.13 -16.40
CA ASP A 165 -13.80 9.74 -17.73
C ASP A 165 -12.72 9.26 -18.71
N ALA A 166 -11.55 8.89 -18.20
CA ALA A 166 -10.43 8.40 -19.02
C ALA A 166 -10.70 7.05 -19.69
N THR A 167 -11.67 6.27 -19.18
CA THR A 167 -12.03 4.94 -19.69
C THR A 167 -13.55 4.77 -19.61
N PRO A 168 -14.32 5.47 -20.46
CA PRO A 168 -15.78 5.57 -20.33
C PRO A 168 -16.50 4.24 -20.54
N ASP A 169 -15.89 3.30 -21.27
CA ASP A 169 -16.46 1.98 -21.56
C ASP A 169 -16.12 0.91 -20.50
N ASP A 170 -15.25 1.24 -19.53
CA ASP A 170 -14.90 0.34 -18.44
C ASP A 170 -15.65 0.74 -17.17
N ALA A 171 -16.64 -0.08 -16.79
CA ALA A 171 -17.43 0.13 -15.58
C ALA A 171 -16.61 0.00 -14.29
N CYS A 172 -15.44 -0.65 -14.34
CA CYS A 172 -14.58 -0.88 -13.20
C CYS A 172 -13.08 -0.82 -13.57
N PRO A 173 -12.55 0.37 -13.92
CA PRO A 173 -11.17 0.52 -14.40
C PRO A 173 -10.12 0.03 -13.41
N ALA A 174 -10.37 0.22 -12.11
CA ALA A 174 -9.50 -0.27 -11.05
C ALA A 174 -9.37 -1.81 -11.05
N ARG A 175 -10.43 -2.55 -11.41
CA ARG A 175 -10.37 -4.00 -11.53
C ARG A 175 -9.50 -4.41 -12.70
N THR A 176 -9.72 -3.83 -13.87
CA THR A 176 -8.94 -4.09 -15.09
C THR A 176 -7.46 -3.85 -14.83
N ALA A 177 -7.11 -2.67 -14.31
CA ALA A 177 -5.74 -2.30 -13.99
C ALA A 177 -5.09 -3.23 -12.94
N THR A 178 -5.85 -3.59 -11.91
CA THR A 178 -5.36 -4.52 -10.86
C THR A 178 -5.07 -5.90 -11.44
N LEU A 179 -6.00 -6.46 -12.23
CA LEU A 179 -5.80 -7.78 -12.85
C LEU A 179 -4.57 -7.79 -13.77
N HIS A 180 -4.33 -6.74 -14.55
CA HIS A 180 -3.13 -6.62 -15.36
C HIS A 180 -1.85 -6.66 -14.51
N ASN A 181 -1.82 -5.92 -13.40
CA ASN A 181 -0.66 -5.92 -12.51
C ASN A 181 -0.44 -7.29 -11.85
N LEU A 182 -1.50 -7.96 -11.40
CA LEU A 182 -1.42 -9.30 -10.81
C LEU A 182 -0.93 -10.34 -11.82
N GLN A 183 -1.40 -10.25 -13.06
CA GLN A 183 -0.98 -11.12 -14.17
C GLN A 183 0.48 -10.88 -14.55
N ALA A 184 0.92 -9.62 -14.62
CA ALA A 184 2.31 -9.27 -14.91
C ALA A 184 3.29 -9.85 -13.86
N LEU A 185 2.84 -10.00 -12.61
CA LEU A 185 3.59 -10.61 -11.52
C LEU A 185 3.41 -12.14 -11.41
N ASN A 186 2.69 -12.77 -12.34
CA ASN A 186 2.36 -14.20 -12.34
C ASN A 186 1.73 -14.68 -11.02
N LEU A 187 0.85 -13.85 -10.44
CA LEU A 187 0.20 -14.19 -9.19
C LEU A 187 -0.92 -15.23 -9.39
N PRO A 188 -1.08 -16.20 -8.48
CA PRO A 188 -2.08 -17.25 -8.60
C PRO A 188 -3.49 -16.67 -8.59
N ASN A 189 -4.42 -17.36 -9.26
CA ASN A 189 -5.83 -16.97 -9.35
C ASN A 189 -6.11 -15.58 -9.97
N ALA A 190 -5.12 -14.89 -10.56
CA ALA A 190 -5.32 -13.59 -11.21
C ALA A 190 -6.22 -13.63 -12.47
N ALA A 191 -6.51 -14.82 -13.02
CA ALA A 191 -7.49 -15.00 -14.10
C ALA A 191 -8.88 -15.42 -13.58
N ASP A 192 -9.01 -15.75 -12.30
CA ASP A 192 -10.27 -16.13 -11.67
C ASP A 192 -11.06 -14.87 -11.32
N ARG A 193 -12.26 -14.73 -11.89
CA ARG A 193 -13.11 -13.56 -11.66
C ARG A 193 -13.58 -13.43 -10.21
N ASP A 194 -13.67 -14.54 -9.48
CA ASP A 194 -14.15 -14.51 -8.10
C ASP A 194 -13.01 -14.32 -7.07
N ALA A 195 -11.75 -14.35 -7.52
CA ALA A 195 -10.59 -14.23 -6.65
C ALA A 195 -10.20 -12.79 -6.31
N LEU A 196 -10.78 -11.79 -6.97
CA LEU A 196 -10.51 -10.37 -6.72
C LEU A 196 -11.80 -9.65 -6.33
N SER A 197 -11.83 -9.03 -5.16
CA SER A 197 -12.98 -8.29 -4.63
C SER A 197 -12.59 -6.84 -4.32
N LEU A 198 -13.14 -5.90 -5.07
CA LEU A 198 -12.89 -4.47 -4.89
C LEU A 198 -13.94 -3.81 -3.99
N ARG A 199 -13.61 -2.64 -3.45
CA ARG A 199 -14.61 -1.77 -2.82
C ARG A 199 -15.56 -1.24 -3.90
N ARG A 200 -16.86 -1.14 -3.59
CA ARG A 200 -17.94 -0.67 -4.48
C ARG A 200 -18.20 -1.49 -5.74
N GLU A 201 -17.54 -2.64 -5.90
CA GLU A 201 -17.82 -3.54 -7.03
C GLU A 201 -19.20 -4.18 -6.95
N ARG A 202 -19.74 -4.32 -5.74
CA ARG A 202 -21.11 -4.73 -5.47
C ARG A 202 -21.78 -3.75 -4.51
N PRO A 203 -23.11 -3.58 -4.56
CA PRO A 203 -23.83 -2.66 -3.68
C PRO A 203 -23.56 -2.89 -2.19
N GLU A 204 -23.41 -4.15 -1.78
CA GLU A 204 -23.11 -4.52 -0.39
C GLU A 204 -21.64 -4.28 0.02
N TRP A 205 -20.75 -3.97 -0.94
CA TRP A 205 -19.31 -3.73 -0.72
C TRP A 205 -18.94 -2.24 -0.73
N GLU A 206 -19.91 -1.37 -0.42
CA GLU A 206 -19.79 0.09 -0.48
C GLU A 206 -18.66 0.67 0.40
N SER A 207 -18.43 0.06 1.57
CA SER A 207 -17.50 0.56 2.60
C SER A 207 -16.06 0.10 2.40
N SER A 208 -15.12 0.83 3.02
CA SER A 208 -13.72 0.41 3.19
C SER A 208 -13.53 -0.70 4.21
N ASP A 209 -14.56 -1.02 5.00
CA ASP A 209 -14.58 -2.24 5.81
C ASP A 209 -14.64 -3.47 4.88
N LYS A 210 -13.71 -4.41 5.10
CA LYS A 210 -13.58 -5.63 4.32
C LYS A 210 -14.40 -6.80 4.88
N THR A 211 -15.07 -6.63 6.02
CA THR A 211 -15.88 -7.66 6.68
C THR A 211 -16.93 -8.28 5.77
N VAL A 212 -17.65 -7.48 4.98
CA VAL A 212 -18.68 -8.01 4.06
C VAL A 212 -18.07 -8.87 2.95
N ARG A 213 -16.89 -8.49 2.44
CA ARG A 213 -16.16 -9.25 1.41
C ARG A 213 -15.55 -10.54 1.98
N ARG A 214 -14.98 -10.48 3.20
CA ARG A 214 -14.49 -11.68 3.90
C ARG A 214 -15.64 -12.64 4.23
N LYS A 215 -16.79 -12.12 4.67
CA LYS A 215 -17.99 -12.93 4.94
C LYS A 215 -18.47 -13.67 3.68
N TRP A 216 -18.50 -12.99 2.53
CA TRP A 216 -18.88 -13.62 1.26
C TRP A 216 -17.95 -14.81 0.91
N ILE A 217 -16.64 -14.67 1.12
CA ILE A 217 -15.68 -15.78 0.93
C ILE A 217 -15.89 -16.89 1.98
N ALA A 218 -16.14 -16.49 3.23
CA ALA A 218 -16.34 -17.39 4.37
C ALA A 218 -17.57 -18.30 4.25
N GLU A 219 -18.53 -17.96 3.40
CA GLU A 219 -19.72 -18.80 3.14
C GLU A 219 -19.36 -20.10 2.43
N THR A 220 -18.31 -20.08 1.60
CA THR A 220 -17.93 -21.20 0.73
C THR A 220 -16.56 -21.78 1.06
N HIS A 221 -15.70 -21.01 1.73
CA HIS A 221 -14.34 -21.43 2.05
C HIS A 221 -14.03 -21.27 3.55
N ARG A 222 -13.24 -22.19 4.10
CA ARG A 222 -12.59 -22.00 5.39
C ARG A 222 -11.39 -21.09 5.18
N ILE A 223 -11.43 -19.89 5.75
CA ILE A 223 -10.33 -18.93 5.63
C ILE A 223 -9.25 -19.34 6.64
N VAL A 224 -8.12 -19.83 6.14
CA VAL A 224 -7.06 -20.37 7.00
C VAL A 224 -6.01 -19.32 7.37
N ALA A 225 -5.82 -18.30 6.53
CA ALA A 225 -4.93 -17.17 6.80
C ALA A 225 -5.49 -15.86 6.24
N LEU A 226 -5.20 -14.76 6.94
CA LEU A 226 -5.37 -13.38 6.51
C LEU A 226 -3.98 -12.72 6.47
N VAL A 227 -3.70 -11.93 5.44
CA VAL A 227 -2.45 -11.17 5.29
C VAL A 227 -2.79 -9.74 4.87
N GLY A 228 -2.17 -8.76 5.50
CA GLY A 228 -2.49 -7.35 5.29
C GLY A 228 -1.50 -6.43 5.99
N ASP A 229 -1.46 -5.15 5.65
CA ASP A 229 -0.65 -4.12 6.30
C ASP A 229 -1.49 -3.24 7.27
N ASP A 230 -2.82 -3.33 7.18
CA ASP A 230 -3.75 -2.60 8.02
C ASP A 230 -4.54 -3.57 8.90
N LEU A 231 -4.77 -3.21 10.17
CA LEU A 231 -5.60 -4.02 11.08
C LEU A 231 -6.99 -4.32 10.48
N ARG A 232 -7.55 -3.40 9.67
CA ARG A 232 -8.85 -3.54 9.01
C ARG A 232 -8.88 -4.60 7.90
N ASP A 233 -7.73 -5.15 7.51
CA ASP A 233 -7.65 -6.33 6.65
C ASP A 233 -8.08 -7.60 7.40
N PHE A 234 -7.90 -7.61 8.71
CA PHE A 234 -8.23 -8.69 9.61
C PHE A 234 -9.59 -8.47 10.28
N VAL A 235 -9.77 -7.30 10.90
CA VAL A 235 -10.92 -6.95 11.73
C VAL A 235 -10.99 -5.43 11.94
N ASP A 236 -12.16 -4.84 12.18
CA ASP A 236 -12.22 -3.40 12.49
C ASP A 236 -11.54 -3.09 13.85
N ARG A 237 -10.97 -1.87 13.97
CA ARG A 237 -10.15 -1.46 15.11
C ARG A 237 -10.89 -1.50 16.46
N PRO A 238 -12.14 -1.00 16.58
CA PRO A 238 -12.88 -1.08 17.84
C PRO A 238 -13.10 -2.53 18.26
N VAL A 239 -13.40 -3.42 17.31
CA VAL A 239 -13.59 -4.84 17.58
C VAL A 239 -12.30 -5.49 18.06
N TYR A 240 -11.15 -5.15 17.47
CA TYR A 240 -9.86 -5.63 17.96
C TYR A 240 -9.56 -5.09 19.37
N ALA A 241 -9.81 -3.81 19.62
CA ALA A 241 -9.58 -3.19 20.93
C ALA A 241 -10.43 -3.85 22.03
N GLU A 242 -11.68 -4.23 21.72
CA GLU A 242 -12.57 -4.91 22.67
C GLU A 242 -12.22 -6.39 22.88
N ARG A 243 -11.57 -7.04 21.91
CA ARG A 243 -11.32 -8.50 21.90
C ARG A 243 -9.85 -8.86 21.77
N ALA A 244 -8.95 -7.97 22.22
CA ALA A 244 -7.51 -8.10 21.98
C ALA A 244 -6.95 -9.42 22.51
N ASP A 245 -7.31 -9.82 23.75
CA ASP A 245 -6.83 -11.08 24.35
C ASP A 245 -7.25 -12.33 23.56
N GLU A 246 -8.41 -12.26 22.91
CA GLU A 246 -8.95 -13.36 22.10
C GLU A 246 -8.32 -13.41 20.71
N LEU A 247 -8.06 -12.25 20.11
CA LEU A 247 -7.64 -12.12 18.71
C LEU A 247 -6.12 -12.04 18.56
N ALA A 248 -5.38 -11.53 19.54
CA ALA A 248 -3.93 -11.43 19.51
C ALA A 248 -3.22 -12.79 19.26
N PRO A 249 -3.69 -13.95 19.79
CA PRO A 249 -3.12 -15.25 19.45
C PRO A 249 -3.16 -15.63 17.96
N LEU A 250 -3.98 -14.94 17.14
CA LEU A 250 -4.01 -15.13 15.69
C LEU A 250 -2.79 -14.50 15.00
N LEU A 251 -2.17 -13.47 15.59
CA LEU A 251 -0.99 -12.81 15.03
C LEU A 251 0.19 -13.79 14.94
N GLY A 252 0.79 -13.89 13.74
CA GLY A 252 1.89 -14.82 13.45
C GLY A 252 1.48 -16.29 13.34
N THR A 253 0.19 -16.62 13.49
CA THR A 253 -0.35 -17.99 13.32
C THR A 253 -1.33 -18.08 12.16
N ARG A 254 -2.30 -17.16 12.12
CA ARG A 254 -3.34 -17.03 11.09
C ARG A 254 -3.41 -15.63 10.50
N TRP A 255 -2.95 -14.62 11.23
CA TRP A 255 -2.89 -13.21 10.82
C TRP A 255 -1.44 -12.79 10.65
N PHE A 256 -1.10 -12.33 9.45
CA PHE A 256 0.25 -11.91 9.10
C PHE A 256 0.22 -10.42 8.73
N LEU A 257 0.53 -9.58 9.71
CA LEU A 257 0.49 -8.12 9.59
C LEU A 257 1.82 -7.59 9.08
N LEU A 258 1.81 -6.92 7.92
CA LEU A 258 2.96 -6.25 7.32
C LEU A 258 3.13 -4.83 7.87
N PRO A 259 4.36 -4.31 7.94
CA PRO A 259 4.57 -2.94 8.36
C PRO A 259 4.26 -1.96 7.21
N ASN A 260 3.34 -1.03 7.43
CA ASN A 260 3.15 0.14 6.57
C ASN A 260 3.17 1.42 7.41
N ALA A 261 4.25 2.17 7.27
CA ALA A 261 4.44 3.44 7.97
C ALA A 261 4.01 4.66 7.14
N MET A 262 3.68 4.49 5.85
CA MET A 262 3.34 5.60 4.95
C MET A 262 1.91 6.08 5.17
N TYR A 263 0.98 5.17 5.40
CA TYR A 263 -0.43 5.50 5.57
C TYR A 263 -1.19 4.35 6.23
N GLY A 264 -2.48 4.58 6.52
CA GLY A 264 -3.39 3.51 6.92
C GLY A 264 -4.52 3.99 7.83
N SER A 265 -5.30 3.05 8.34
CA SER A 265 -6.33 3.33 9.34
C SER A 265 -5.74 3.82 10.68
N TRP A 266 -4.48 3.48 10.99
CA TRP A 266 -3.79 3.99 12.17
C TRP A 266 -3.63 5.51 12.09
N GLU A 267 -3.27 6.02 10.91
CA GLU A 267 -3.11 7.44 10.67
C GLU A 267 -4.44 8.17 10.82
N ARG A 268 -5.52 7.63 10.23
CA ARG A 268 -6.87 8.20 10.38
C ARG A 268 -7.34 8.21 11.84
N ALA A 269 -6.95 7.23 12.65
CA ALA A 269 -7.27 7.24 14.08
C ALA A 269 -6.56 8.39 14.84
N VAL A 270 -5.37 8.78 14.39
CA VAL A 270 -4.59 9.88 14.99
C VAL A 270 -5.03 11.25 14.46
N SER A 271 -5.14 11.41 13.14
CA SER A 271 -5.33 12.74 12.50
C SER A 271 -6.68 12.92 11.79
N GLY A 272 -7.55 11.91 11.77
CA GLY A 272 -8.85 11.98 11.09
C GLY A 272 -9.71 13.16 11.55
N GLY A 273 -10.44 13.78 10.62
CA GLY A 273 -11.27 14.97 10.88
C GLY A 273 -10.48 16.28 11.02
N ALA A 274 -9.16 16.28 10.77
CA ALA A 274 -8.38 17.52 10.73
C ALA A 274 -8.73 18.42 9.53
N CYS A 275 -9.12 17.82 8.41
CA CYS A 275 -9.46 18.53 7.18
C CYS A 275 -10.97 18.67 7.00
N THR A 276 -11.40 19.82 6.46
CA THR A 276 -12.78 20.09 6.06
C THR A 276 -12.85 20.36 4.55
N SER A 277 -14.05 20.27 3.96
CA SER A 277 -14.26 20.46 2.52
C SER A 277 -13.84 21.83 1.99
N ASN A 278 -13.69 22.83 2.87
CA ASN A 278 -13.40 24.21 2.49
C ASN A 278 -11.92 24.57 2.64
N MET A 279 -11.08 23.64 3.12
CA MET A 279 -9.64 23.89 3.26
C MET A 279 -8.92 23.67 1.93
N SER A 280 -7.94 24.53 1.65
CA SER A 280 -6.91 24.24 0.65
C SER A 280 -6.05 23.04 1.07
N ALA A 281 -5.34 22.44 0.11
CA ALA A 281 -4.42 21.34 0.40
C ALA A 281 -3.36 21.72 1.44
N ALA A 282 -2.84 22.95 1.39
CA ALA A 282 -1.86 23.46 2.35
C ALA A 282 -2.45 23.58 3.77
N GLU A 283 -3.68 24.09 3.89
CA GLU A 283 -4.37 24.22 5.18
C GLU A 283 -4.67 22.85 5.78
N CYS A 284 -5.15 21.91 4.97
CA CYS A 284 -5.41 20.53 5.37
C CYS A 284 -4.11 19.84 5.84
N ALA A 285 -3.02 19.92 5.07
CA ALA A 285 -1.72 19.36 5.46
C ALA A 285 -1.21 19.95 6.78
N GLY A 286 -1.34 21.27 6.95
CA GLY A 286 -0.99 21.96 8.19
C GLY A 286 -1.85 21.53 9.39
N ALA A 287 -3.16 21.35 9.20
CA ALA A 287 -4.08 20.89 10.24
C ALA A 287 -3.80 19.44 10.67
N THR A 288 -3.57 18.55 9.69
CA THR A 288 -3.17 17.16 9.91
C THR A 288 -1.87 17.09 10.69
N THR A 289 -0.87 17.88 10.30
CA THR A 289 0.42 17.95 10.99
C THR A 289 0.25 18.41 12.44
N ARG A 290 -0.51 19.50 12.68
CA ARG A 290 -0.77 19.97 14.05
C ARG A 290 -1.41 18.88 14.93
N LYS A 291 -2.38 18.14 14.40
CA LYS A 291 -3.04 17.07 15.15
C LYS A 291 -2.09 15.90 15.47
N ARG A 292 -1.19 15.54 14.55
CA ARG A 292 -0.12 14.56 14.81
C ARG A 292 0.82 15.01 15.93
N TYR A 293 1.25 16.28 15.92
CA TYR A 293 2.10 16.83 16.98
C TYR A 293 1.41 16.83 18.35
N GLN A 294 0.11 17.15 18.39
CA GLN A 294 -0.68 17.09 19.63
C GLN A 294 -0.83 15.67 20.19
N ALA A 295 -0.71 14.65 19.34
CA ALA A 295 -0.79 13.25 19.74
C ALA A 295 0.55 12.67 20.25
N LEU A 296 1.67 13.40 20.11
CA LEU A 296 2.97 12.93 20.58
C LEU A 296 2.98 12.82 22.11
N GLN A 297 3.51 11.72 22.62
CA GLN A 297 3.71 11.46 24.04
C GLN A 297 5.21 11.46 24.33
N PRO A 298 5.79 12.57 24.85
CA PRO A 298 7.22 12.66 25.11
C PRO A 298 7.68 11.81 26.30
N GLU A 299 6.74 11.42 27.16
CA GLU A 299 6.97 10.60 28.35
C GLU A 299 6.13 9.31 28.27
N PRO A 300 6.65 8.14 28.67
CA PRO A 300 5.84 6.94 28.82
C PRO A 300 4.70 7.17 29.81
N SER A 301 3.50 6.66 29.53
CA SER A 301 2.40 6.72 30.49
C SER A 301 2.76 5.93 31.76
N ALA A 302 2.38 6.45 32.93
CA ALA A 302 2.56 5.80 34.23
C ALA A 302 1.75 4.49 34.26
N GLY A 303 2.35 3.39 33.78
CA GLY A 303 1.70 2.10 33.54
C GLY A 303 2.33 1.30 32.39
N ALA A 304 3.10 1.94 31.51
CA ALA A 304 3.69 1.29 30.32
C ALA A 304 4.86 0.33 30.62
N ALA A 305 5.29 0.18 31.88
CA ALA A 305 6.47 -0.59 32.25
C ALA A 305 6.26 -2.12 32.26
N THR A 306 5.03 -2.62 32.23
CA THR A 306 4.75 -4.07 32.40
C THR A 306 3.80 -4.68 31.37
N SER A 307 3.48 -3.99 30.27
CA SER A 307 2.53 -4.48 29.25
C SER A 307 2.99 -4.29 27.81
N ARG A 308 4.28 -4.50 27.52
CA ARG A 308 4.78 -4.69 26.15
C ARG A 308 5.19 -6.14 25.93
#